data_AF-G6YC55-F1
#
_entry.id   AF-G6YC55-F1
#
_cell.length_a   1.000
_cell.length_b   1.000
_cell.length_c   1.000
_cell.angle_alpha   90.00
_cell.angle_beta   90.00
_cell.angle_gamma   90.00
#
_symmetry.space_group_name_H-M   'P 1'
#
loop_
_entity.id
_entity.type
_entity.pdbx_description
1 polymer ?
#
loop_
_entity_poly.entity_id
_entity_poly.type
_entity_poly.pdbx_seq_one_letter_code
_entity_poly.pdbx_strand_id
1 'polypeptide(L)'
;MSPAFGNLLIRVNAGFLMLASAGGLATDIAGSFFGVGAEATLLANAPGTGIGFIEAHGLALIIGVTMWRVAYSRNWHALLTAVHLLLGTANLLFWQFFIAADVLAVGYVTTAAHFLFVVAHLAALAGAARLAAPSR
;
A
#
# COMPACT_ATOMS: atom_id res chain seq x y z
N MET A 1 -4.43 0.33 -23.32
CA MET A 1 -3.66 1.32 -22.54
C MET A 1 -2.22 1.34 -23.05
N SER A 2 -1.57 2.49 -23.20
CA SER A 2 -0.20 2.54 -23.73
C SER A 2 0.83 2.05 -22.69
N PRO A 3 1.96 1.46 -23.12
CA PRO A 3 3.05 1.08 -22.21
C PRO A 3 3.57 2.25 -21.36
N ALA A 4 3.62 3.46 -21.94
CA ALA A 4 4.05 4.67 -21.24
C ALA A 4 3.13 5.00 -20.04
N PHE A 5 1.81 4.94 -20.22
CA PHE A 5 0.87 5.18 -19.14
C PHE A 5 0.92 4.07 -18.08
N GLY A 6 1.04 2.79 -18.49
CA GLY A 6 1.17 1.68 -17.54
C GLY A 6 2.42 1.79 -16.68
N ASN A 7 3.54 2.17 -17.29
CA ASN A 7 4.78 2.45 -16.56
C ASN A 7 4.63 3.64 -15.60
N LEU A 8 4.00 4.74 -16.04
CA LEU A 8 3.73 5.88 -15.18
C LEU A 8 2.89 5.50 -13.95
N LEU A 9 1.83 4.71 -14.14
CA LEU A 9 0.99 4.22 -13.05
C LEU A 9 1.81 3.42 -12.02
N ILE A 10 2.72 2.54 -12.48
CA ILE A 10 3.63 1.79 -11.59
C ILE A 10 4.55 2.74 -10.83
N ARG A 11 5.08 3.80 -11.45
CA ARG A 11 5.94 4.78 -10.76
C ARG A 11 5.17 5.59 -9.72
N VAL A 12 3.96 6.04 -10.04
CA VAL A 12 3.11 6.76 -9.08
C VAL A 12 2.73 5.86 -7.90
N ASN A 13 2.34 4.61 -8.15
CA ASN A 13 2.11 3.62 -7.10
C ASN A 13 3.36 3.42 -6.24
N ALA A 14 4.52 3.23 -6.87
CA ALA A 14 5.77 3.01 -6.16
C ALA A 14 6.11 4.20 -5.24
N GLY A 15 5.96 5.43 -5.74
CA GLY A 15 6.13 6.64 -4.93
C GLY A 15 5.16 6.71 -3.75
N PHE A 16 3.88 6.39 -3.97
CA PHE A 16 2.90 6.30 -2.88
C PHE A 16 3.30 5.28 -1.81
N LEU A 17 3.63 4.05 -2.23
CA LEU A 17 4.06 3.00 -1.29
C LEU A 17 5.27 3.46 -0.50
N MET A 18 6.30 4.00 -1.15
CA MET A 18 7.50 4.48 -0.47
C MET A 18 7.21 5.58 0.55
N LEU A 19 6.42 6.59 0.19
CA LEU A 19 6.13 7.71 1.10
C LEU A 19 5.26 7.27 2.28
N ALA A 20 4.17 6.56 2.03
CA ALA A 20 3.25 6.13 3.08
C ALA A 20 3.92 5.13 4.03
N SER A 21 4.66 4.17 3.49
CA SER A 21 5.34 3.15 4.31
C SER A 21 6.58 3.69 5.02
N ALA A 22 7.32 4.65 4.47
CA ALA A 22 8.42 5.27 5.21
C ALA A 22 7.89 6.08 6.41
N GLY A 23 6.78 6.80 6.23
CA GLY A 23 6.08 7.49 7.31
C GLY A 23 5.57 6.51 8.37
N GLY A 24 4.85 5.47 7.96
CA GLY A 24 4.35 4.42 8.85
C GLY A 24 5.47 3.69 9.58
N LEU A 25 6.51 3.25 8.88
CA LEU A 25 7.63 2.56 9.52
C LEU A 25 8.37 3.45 10.54
N ALA A 26 8.45 4.76 10.28
CA ALA A 26 9.00 5.69 11.26
C ALA A 26 8.11 5.78 12.52
N THR A 27 6.78 5.76 12.37
CA THR A 27 5.87 5.69 13.53
C THR A 27 5.99 4.36 14.25
N ASP A 28 6.15 3.26 13.51
CA ASP A 28 6.29 1.92 14.10
C ASP A 28 7.53 1.81 14.97
N ILE A 29 8.66 2.31 14.47
CA ILE A 29 9.92 2.33 15.20
C ILE A 29 9.81 3.25 16.43
N ALA A 30 9.23 4.43 16.25
CA ALA A 30 9.04 5.40 17.33
C ALA A 30 8.16 4.84 18.46
N GLY A 31 7.04 4.19 18.11
CA GLY A 31 6.14 3.54 19.06
C GLY A 31 6.78 2.34 19.74
N SER A 32 7.35 1.43 18.94
CA SER A 32 7.83 0.12 19.42
C SER A 32 9.09 0.20 20.28
N PHE A 33 10.03 1.08 19.94
CA PHE A 33 11.33 1.13 20.62
C PHE A 33 11.49 2.32 21.57
N PHE A 34 10.76 3.41 21.32
CA PHE A 34 10.90 4.63 22.11
C PHE A 34 9.64 5.00 22.90
N GLY A 35 8.52 4.28 22.69
CA GLY A 35 7.27 4.50 23.43
C GLY A 35 6.65 5.87 23.14
N VAL A 36 6.85 6.42 21.93
CA VAL A 36 6.34 7.74 21.56
C VAL A 36 5.37 7.68 20.38
N GLY A 37 4.48 8.67 20.31
CA GLY A 37 3.51 8.81 19.22
C GLY A 37 2.27 7.95 19.38
N ALA A 38 1.36 8.07 18.41
CA ALA A 38 0.04 7.44 18.45
C ALA A 38 0.09 5.91 18.55
N GLU A 39 1.12 5.29 17.98
CA GLU A 39 1.28 3.84 18.00
C GLU A 39 1.70 3.30 19.38
N ALA A 40 2.40 4.08 20.19
CA ALA A 40 2.75 3.69 21.55
C ALA A 40 1.49 3.41 22.39
N THR A 41 0.38 4.12 22.14
CA THR A 41 -0.92 3.89 22.78
C THR A 41 -1.50 2.51 22.42
N LEU A 42 -1.32 2.06 21.18
CA LEU A 42 -1.73 0.73 20.75
C LEU A 42 -0.86 -0.36 21.40
N LEU A 43 0.45 -0.15 21.35
CA LEU A 43 1.44 -1.12 21.83
C LEU A 43 1.44 -1.29 23.36
N ALA A 44 1.00 -0.29 24.11
CA ALA A 44 0.83 -0.41 25.57
C ALA A 44 -0.14 -1.53 25.96
N ASN A 45 -1.17 -1.78 25.14
CA ASN A 45 -2.18 -2.80 25.39
C ASN A 45 -1.94 -4.10 24.61
N ALA A 46 -1.21 -4.01 23.49
CA ALA A 46 -0.95 -5.14 22.60
C ALA A 46 0.47 -5.09 22.01
N PRO A 47 1.53 -5.25 22.82
CA PRO A 47 2.91 -5.00 22.40
C PRO A 47 3.37 -5.91 21.24
N GLY A 48 2.82 -7.13 21.16
CA GLY A 48 3.10 -8.06 20.04
C GLY A 48 2.63 -7.56 18.67
N THR A 49 1.73 -6.58 18.61
CA THR A 49 1.24 -6.01 17.33
C THR A 49 2.29 -5.19 16.59
N GLY A 50 3.32 -4.71 17.29
CA GLY A 50 4.42 -3.94 16.68
C GLY A 50 5.20 -4.72 15.62
N ILE A 51 5.29 -6.05 15.76
CA ILE A 51 5.88 -6.90 14.71
C ILE A 51 5.07 -6.76 13.41
N GLY A 52 3.74 -6.85 13.51
CA GLY A 52 2.84 -6.75 12.36
C GLY A 52 2.90 -5.39 11.69
N PHE A 53 2.98 -4.30 12.46
CA PHE A 53 3.11 -2.94 11.92
C PHE A 53 4.44 -2.77 11.17
N ILE A 54 5.57 -3.09 11.82
CA ILE A 54 6.91 -3.01 11.23
C ILE A 54 7.00 -3.85 9.95
N GLU A 55 6.50 -5.09 9.96
CA GLU A 55 6.52 -5.96 8.78
C GLU A 55 5.64 -5.41 7.66
N ALA A 56 4.44 -4.91 7.97
CA ALA A 56 3.53 -4.36 6.97
C ALA A 56 4.12 -3.14 6.27
N HIS A 57 4.60 -2.14 7.02
CA HIS A 57 5.20 -0.95 6.43
C HIS A 57 6.57 -1.28 5.81
N GLY A 58 7.40 -2.09 6.46
CA GLY A 58 8.69 -2.50 5.92
C GLY A 58 8.58 -3.22 4.56
N LEU A 59 7.66 -4.17 4.43
CA LEU A 59 7.42 -4.86 3.16
C LEU A 59 6.82 -3.92 2.12
N ALA A 60 5.90 -3.03 2.49
CA ALA A 60 5.36 -2.03 1.58
C ALA A 60 6.46 -1.09 1.03
N LEU A 61 7.43 -0.71 1.87
CA LEU A 61 8.58 0.10 1.46
C LEU A 61 9.48 -0.66 0.47
N ILE A 62 9.80 -1.91 0.78
CA ILE A 62 10.60 -2.78 -0.10
C ILE A 62 9.91 -2.95 -1.46
N ILE A 63 8.59 -3.21 -1.46
CA ILE A 63 7.80 -3.33 -2.69
C ILE A 63 7.83 -2.01 -3.46
N GLY A 64 7.61 -0.87 -2.79
CA GLY A 64 7.68 0.46 -3.40
C GLY A 64 9.03 0.71 -4.10
N VAL A 65 10.14 0.47 -3.40
CA VAL A 65 11.50 0.62 -3.95
C VAL A 65 11.72 -0.33 -5.13
N THR A 66 11.27 -1.58 -5.02
CA THR A 66 11.41 -2.58 -6.09
C THR A 66 10.65 -2.14 -7.34
N MET A 67 9.40 -1.71 -7.17
CA MET A 67 8.56 -1.24 -8.27
C MET A 67 9.06 0.09 -8.86
N TRP A 68 9.78 0.91 -8.10
CA TRP A 68 10.45 2.10 -8.62
C TRP A 68 11.59 1.78 -9.58
N ARG A 69 12.24 0.63 -9.42
CA ARG A 69 13.43 0.23 -10.20
C ARG A 69 13.12 -0.73 -11.33
N VAL A 70 12.01 -1.46 -11.25
CA VAL A 70 11.72 -2.52 -12.21
C VAL A 70 11.48 -2.00 -13.63
N ALA A 71 11.84 -2.81 -14.62
CA ALA A 71 11.43 -2.60 -16.01
C ALA A 71 9.93 -2.89 -16.16
N TYR A 72 9.27 -2.15 -17.05
CA TYR A 72 7.84 -2.28 -17.25
C TYR A 72 7.46 -3.71 -17.69
N SER A 73 6.52 -4.30 -16.97
CA SER A 73 5.86 -5.55 -17.32
C SER A 73 4.41 -5.48 -16.85
N ARG A 74 3.51 -6.09 -17.63
CA ARG A 74 2.08 -6.12 -17.31
C ARG A 74 1.77 -6.91 -16.04
N ASN A 75 2.60 -7.91 -15.74
CA ASN A 75 2.42 -8.76 -14.55
C ASN A 75 2.54 -7.96 -13.24
N TRP A 76 3.26 -6.83 -13.27
CA TRP A 76 3.37 -5.95 -12.11
C TRP A 76 2.04 -5.30 -11.74
N HIS A 77 1.12 -5.08 -12.69
CA HIS A 77 -0.21 -4.59 -12.35
C HIS A 77 -1.02 -5.63 -11.56
N ALA A 78 -0.87 -6.92 -11.86
CA ALA A 78 -1.54 -7.97 -11.10
C ALA A 78 -0.98 -8.06 -9.67
N LEU A 79 0.35 -8.02 -9.52
CA LEU A 79 0.99 -7.97 -8.21
C LEU A 79 0.54 -6.75 -7.40
N LEU A 80 0.59 -5.55 -7.98
CA LEU A 80 0.22 -4.31 -7.31
C LEU A 80 -1.27 -4.27 -6.95
N THR A 81 -2.14 -4.89 -7.77
CA THR A 81 -3.55 -5.10 -7.41
C THR A 81 -3.65 -5.94 -6.14
N ALA A 82 -2.95 -7.07 -6.06
CA ALA A 82 -2.98 -7.95 -4.90
C ALA A 82 -2.43 -7.27 -3.64
N VAL A 83 -1.32 -6.53 -3.78
CA VAL A 83 -0.73 -5.73 -2.68
C VAL A 83 -1.75 -4.72 -2.16
N HIS A 84 -2.35 -3.91 -3.03
CA HIS A 84 -3.30 -2.89 -2.58
C HIS A 84 -4.61 -3.46 -2.07
N LEU A 85 -5.07 -4.58 -2.61
CA LEU A 85 -6.25 -5.26 -2.09
C LEU A 85 -5.98 -5.79 -0.68
N LEU A 86 -4.82 -6.40 -0.45
CA LEU A 86 -4.42 -6.88 0.87
C LEU A 86 -4.33 -5.71 1.88
N LEU A 87 -3.58 -4.66 1.55
CA LEU A 87 -3.38 -3.52 2.44
C LEU A 87 -4.68 -2.75 2.71
N GLY A 88 -5.47 -2.46 1.67
CA GLY A 88 -6.76 -1.78 1.81
C GLY A 88 -7.77 -2.60 2.62
N THR A 89 -7.80 -3.92 2.42
CA THR A 89 -8.66 -4.81 3.21
C THR A 89 -8.19 -4.90 4.66
N ALA A 90 -6.89 -4.96 4.90
CA ALA A 90 -6.33 -4.92 6.25
C ALA A 90 -6.74 -3.65 6.98
N ASN A 91 -6.68 -2.48 6.32
CA ASN A 91 -7.16 -1.23 6.92
C ASN A 91 -8.63 -1.31 7.36
N LEU A 92 -9.50 -1.91 6.54
CA LEU A 92 -10.92 -2.07 6.90
C LEU A 92 -11.14 -3.08 8.03
N LEU A 93 -10.46 -4.23 7.99
CA LEU A 93 -10.62 -5.28 9.02
C LEU A 93 -10.05 -4.85 10.37
N PHE A 94 -8.98 -4.07 10.36
CA PHE A 94 -8.29 -3.57 11.56
C PHE A 94 -8.59 -2.09 11.84
N TRP A 95 -9.74 -1.59 11.38
CA TRP A 95 -10.12 -0.16 11.45
C TRP A 95 -10.05 0.43 12.86
N GLN A 96 -10.27 -0.41 13.88
CA GLN A 96 -10.19 -0.02 15.30
C GLN A 96 -8.82 0.54 15.69
N PHE A 97 -7.72 0.15 15.01
CA PHE A 97 -6.41 0.75 15.26
C PHE A 97 -6.36 2.22 14.88
N PHE A 98 -7.00 2.64 13.79
CA PHE A 98 -7.07 4.07 13.43
C PHE A 98 -7.89 4.89 14.43
N ILE A 99 -8.93 4.30 15.01
CA ILE A 99 -9.72 4.93 16.07
C ILE A 99 -8.90 5.06 17.34
N ALA A 100 -8.30 3.95 17.81
CA ALA A 100 -7.57 3.90 19.07
C ALA A 100 -6.29 4.76 19.06
N ALA A 101 -5.67 4.94 17.90
CA ALA A 101 -4.53 5.83 17.71
C ALA A 101 -4.93 7.27 17.32
N ASP A 102 -6.23 7.60 17.22
CA ASP A 102 -6.75 8.92 16.81
C ASP A 102 -6.16 9.45 15.49
N VAL A 103 -6.06 8.56 14.50
CA VAL A 103 -5.48 8.86 13.17
C VAL A 103 -6.46 8.54 12.04
N LEU A 104 -7.75 8.77 12.27
CA LEU A 104 -8.83 8.50 11.30
C LEU A 104 -8.61 9.17 9.95
N ALA A 105 -8.08 10.40 9.92
CA ALA A 105 -7.76 11.07 8.66
C ALA A 105 -6.75 10.28 7.81
N VAL A 106 -5.70 9.74 8.44
CA VAL A 106 -4.72 8.85 7.78
C VAL A 106 -5.41 7.57 7.31
N GLY A 107 -6.26 6.97 8.16
CA GLY A 107 -7.04 5.79 7.82
C GLY A 107 -7.91 5.98 6.57
N TYR A 108 -8.66 7.09 6.48
CA TYR A 108 -9.49 7.38 5.32
C TYR A 108 -8.66 7.57 4.04
N VAL A 109 -7.62 8.39 4.11
CA VAL A 109 -6.78 8.73 2.95
C VAL A 109 -6.06 7.49 2.41
N THR A 110 -5.42 6.71 3.28
CA THR A 110 -4.65 5.52 2.88
C THR A 110 -5.55 4.42 2.34
N THR A 111 -6.70 4.17 2.98
CA THR A 111 -7.67 3.18 2.54
C THR A 111 -8.25 3.55 1.17
N ALA A 112 -8.68 4.81 1.00
CA ALA A 112 -9.16 5.28 -0.30
C ALA A 112 -8.08 5.14 -1.38
N ALA A 113 -6.84 5.54 -1.09
CA ALA A 113 -5.72 5.40 -2.02
C ALA A 113 -5.49 3.93 -2.43
N HIS A 114 -5.52 2.99 -1.50
CA HIS A 114 -5.39 1.56 -1.81
C HIS A 114 -6.46 1.08 -2.80
N PHE A 115 -7.73 1.36 -2.54
CA PHE A 115 -8.80 0.93 -3.45
C PHE A 115 -8.77 1.66 -4.80
N LEU A 116 -8.34 2.92 -4.84
CA LEU A 116 -8.09 3.62 -6.11
C LEU A 116 -6.99 2.94 -6.93
N PHE A 117 -5.88 2.53 -6.31
CA PHE A 117 -4.83 1.78 -6.99
C PHE A 117 -5.29 0.38 -7.43
N VAL A 118 -6.12 -0.32 -6.65
CA VAL A 118 -6.77 -1.57 -7.09
C VAL A 118 -7.53 -1.35 -8.39
N VAL A 119 -8.43 -0.35 -8.42
CA VAL A 119 -9.23 -0.05 -9.62
C VAL A 119 -8.34 0.34 -10.80
N ALA A 120 -7.33 1.18 -10.58
CA ALA A 120 -6.42 1.63 -11.63
C ALA A 120 -5.62 0.46 -12.24
N HIS A 121 -5.12 -0.47 -11.42
CA HIS A 121 -4.38 -1.63 -11.90
C HIS A 121 -5.25 -2.68 -12.58
N LEU A 122 -6.46 -2.91 -12.08
CA LEU A 122 -7.44 -3.75 -12.76
C LEU A 122 -7.84 -3.16 -14.12
N ALA A 123 -8.05 -1.84 -14.21
CA ALA A 123 -8.32 -1.16 -15.46
C ALA A 123 -7.15 -1.29 -16.46
N ALA A 124 -5.90 -1.18 -15.96
CA ALA A 124 -4.71 -1.39 -16.77
C ALA A 124 -4.63 -2.81 -17.35
N LEU A 125 -4.96 -3.83 -16.55
CA LEU A 125 -5.01 -5.23 -16.98
C LEU A 125 -6.13 -5.48 -18.00
N ALA A 126 -7.34 -5.02 -17.70
CA ALA A 126 -8.52 -5.20 -18.56
C ALA A 126 -8.34 -4.48 -19.91
N GLY A 127 -7.78 -3.27 -19.91
CA GLY A 127 -7.48 -2.51 -21.12
C GLY A 127 -6.38 -3.13 -21.98
N ALA A 128 -5.53 -3.97 -21.43
CA ALA A 128 -4.53 -4.75 -22.19
C ALA A 128 -5.15 -6.01 -22.80
N ALA A 129 -6.03 -6.71 -22.07
CA ALA A 129 -6.73 -7.89 -22.56
C ALA A 129 -7.62 -7.57 -23.78
N ARG A 130 -8.32 -6.42 -23.76
CA ARG A 130 -9.15 -5.97 -24.88
C ARG A 130 -8.37 -5.71 -26.17
N LEU A 131 -7.12 -5.26 -26.08
CA LEU A 131 -6.25 -5.02 -27.24
C LEU A 131 -5.61 -6.31 -27.79
N ALA A 132 -5.58 -7.39 -27.01
CA ALA A 132 -5.03 -8.67 -27.40
C ALA A 132 -6.08 -9.63 -27.99
N ALA A 133 -7.37 -9.32 -27.84
CA ALA A 133 -8.44 -10.10 -28.45
C ALA A 133 -8.48 -9.83 -29.96
N PRO A 134 -8.48 -10.87 -30.82
CA PRO A 134 -8.63 -10.68 -32.26
C PRO A 134 -9.98 -10.03 -32.56
N SER A 135 -9.97 -9.03 -33.45
CA SER A 135 -11.19 -8.45 -34.02
C SER A 135 -11.97 -9.57 -34.71
N ARG A 136 -13.13 -9.91 -34.16
CA ARG A 136 -14.09 -10.79 -34.83
C ARG A 136 -14.73 -10.09 -36.00
#